data_AF-A0A1U7I7G2-F1
#
_entry.id   AF-A0A1U7I7G2-F1
#
_cell.length_a   1.000
_cell.length_b   1.000
_cell.length_c   1.000
_cell.angle_alpha   90.00
_cell.angle_beta   90.00
_cell.angle_gamma   90.00
#
_symmetry.space_group_name_H-M   'P 1'
#
loop_
_entity.id
_entity.type
_entity.pdbx_description
1 polymer ?
#
loop_
_entity_poly.entity_id
_entity_poly.type
_entity_poly.pdbx_seq_one_letter_code
_entity_poly.pdbx_strand_id
1 'polypeptide(L)' 'MFAIEFQANIQNGFIEIPEEYKQQFQQEKSIKVILLKDEQSPNRDMIAHLLDNPIQVNEFIPIKRDEIYE' A
#
# COMPACT_ATOMS: atom_id res chain seq x y z
N MET A 1 -27.92 -3.15 6.19
CA MET A 1 -26.52 -3.09 6.70
C MET A 1 -25.89 -1.83 6.15
N PHE A 2 -25.29 -1.01 7.01
CA PHE A 2 -24.46 0.12 6.61
C PHE A 2 -23.04 -0.13 7.10
N ALA A 3 -22.05 0.43 6.40
CA ALA A 3 -20.63 0.35 6.76
C ALA A 3 -20.11 1.76 7.02
N ILE A 4 -19.27 1.90 8.03
CA ILE A 4 -18.54 3.14 8.33
C ILE A 4 -17.07 2.81 8.19
N GLU A 5 -16.38 3.58 7.37
CA GLU A 5 -14.94 3.52 7.21
C GLU A 5 -14.31 4.68 7.97
N PHE A 6 -13.33 4.37 8.81
CA PHE A 6 -12.55 5.36 9.54
C PHE A 6 -11.12 4.87 9.69
N GLN A 7 -10.19 5.81 9.83
CA GLN A 7 -8.80 5.51 10.15
C GLN A 7 -8.58 5.65 11.66
N ALA A 8 -7.99 4.64 12.28
CA ALA A 8 -7.66 4.66 13.70
C ALA A 8 -6.25 4.11 13.93
N ASN A 9 -5.60 4.63 14.96
CA ASN A 9 -4.31 4.11 15.39
C ASN A 9 -4.51 2.86 16.25
N ILE A 10 -3.66 1.85 16.03
CA ILE A 10 -3.60 0.68 16.91
C ILE A 10 -2.79 1.04 18.14
N GLN A 11 -3.41 1.05 19.32
CA GLN A 11 -2.74 1.28 20.60
C GLN A 11 -2.75 0.00 21.43
N ASN A 12 -1.57 -0.54 21.76
CA ASN A 12 -1.41 -1.79 22.53
C ASN A 12 -2.19 -2.99 21.96
N GLY A 13 -2.36 -3.05 20.63
CA GLY A 13 -3.12 -4.11 19.97
C GLY A 13 -4.64 -3.90 19.94
N PHE A 14 -5.13 -2.78 20.46
CA PHE A 14 -6.54 -2.41 20.43
C PHE A 14 -6.81 -1.30 19.40
N ILE A 15 -7.96 -1.43 18.72
CA ILE A 15 -8.54 -0.37 17.89
C ILE A 15 -9.77 0.12 18.64
N GLU A 16 -9.79 1.40 18.98
CA GLU A 16 -10.94 2.03 19.61
C GLU A 16 -11.88 2.62 18.56
N ILE A 17 -13.19 2.47 18.78
CA ILE A 17 -14.19 3.15 17.95
C ILE A 17 -14.12 4.65 18.28
N PRO A 18 -13.92 5.53 17.28
CA PRO A 18 -13.91 6.98 17.47
C PRO A 18 -15.17 7.49 18.18
N GLU A 19 -15.05 8.52 19.02
CA GLU A 19 -16.15 9.09 19.82
C GLU A 19 -17.38 9.43 18.97
N GLU A 20 -17.16 9.95 17.77
CA GLU A 20 -18.21 10.30 16.80
C GLU A 20 -19.13 9.13 16.43
N TYR A 21 -18.64 7.89 16.54
CA TYR A 21 -19.41 6.67 16.25
C TYR A 21 -19.82 5.89 17.50
N LYS A 22 -19.29 6.22 18.69
CA LYS A 22 -19.53 5.44 19.92
C LYS A 22 -21.02 5.32 20.26
N GLN A 23 -21.78 6.41 20.18
CA GLN A 23 -23.23 6.39 20.47
C GLN A 23 -23.99 5.48 19.50
N GLN A 24 -23.58 5.46 18.23
CA GLN A 24 -24.24 4.68 17.18
C GLN A 24 -24.04 3.17 17.37
N PHE A 25 -22.90 2.76 17.92
CA PHE A 25 -22.58 1.35 18.16
C PHE A 25 -22.76 0.91 19.62
N GLN A 26 -23.12 1.82 20.53
CA GLN A 26 -23.27 1.53 21.97
C GLN A 26 -24.37 0.53 22.29
N GLN A 27 -25.41 0.49 21.45
CA GLN A 27 -26.58 -0.37 21.63
C GLN A 27 -26.43 -1.73 20.92
N GLU A 28 -25.40 -1.88 20.09
CA GLU A 28 -25.18 -3.07 19.28
C GLU A 28 -24.31 -4.09 20.05
N LYS A 29 -24.82 -5.31 20.21
CA LYS A 29 -24.10 -6.38 20.95
C LYS A 29 -22.95 -6.98 20.16
N SER A 30 -22.96 -6.86 18.83
CA SER A 30 -21.96 -7.46 17.95
C SER A 30 -21.87 -6.71 16.64
N ILE A 31 -20.65 -6.44 16.17
CA ILE A 31 -20.38 -5.79 14.88
C ILE A 31 -19.43 -6.65 14.04
N LYS A 32 -19.55 -6.54 12.71
CA LYS A 32 -18.57 -7.11 11.77
C LYS A 32 -17.48 -6.08 11.51
N VAL A 33 -16.22 -6.44 11.77
CA VAL A 33 -15.05 -5.58 11.55
C VAL A 33 -14.28 -6.07 10.32
N ILE A 34 -13.83 -5.15 9.47
CA ILE A 34 -12.94 -5.42 8.33
C ILE A 34 -11.66 -4.61 8.57
N LEU A 35 -10.52 -5.28 8.64
CA LEU A 35 -9.21 -4.65 8.81
C LEU A 35 -8.51 -4.60 7.46
N LEU A 36 -8.26 -3.38 6.98
CA LEU A 36 -7.44 -3.12 5.81
C LEU A 36 -6.17 -2.45 6.28
N LYS A 37 -5.02 -2.89 5.76
CA LYS A 37 -3.74 -2.23 5.97
C LYS A 37 -3.16 -1.92 4.61
N ASP A 38 -2.49 -0.78 4.49
CA ASP A 38 -1.66 -0.54 3.33
C ASP A 38 -0.56 -1.61 3.29
N GLU A 39 -0.36 -2.20 2.12
CA GLU A 39 0.90 -2.89 1.88
C GLU A 39 2.01 -1.86 2.02
N GLN A 40 2.99 -2.14 2.88
CA GLN A 40 4.24 -1.42 2.77
C GLN A 40 4.79 -1.77 1.39
N SER A 41 4.68 -0.82 0.46
CA SER A 41 5.35 -0.95 -0.82
C SER A 41 6.80 -1.26 -0.51
N PRO A 42 7.38 -2.32 -1.11
CA PRO A 42 8.79 -2.58 -0.91
C PRO A 42 9.53 -1.28 -1.22
N ASN A 43 10.36 -0.85 -0.26
CA ASN A 43 11.04 0.46 -0.27
C ASN A 43 11.83 0.71 -1.59
N ARG A 44 12.08 -0.38 -2.35
CA ARG A 44 12.44 -0.35 -3.76
C ARG A 44 11.68 -1.43 -4.53
N ASP A 45 11.06 -1.04 -5.63
CA ASP A 45 10.50 -1.98 -6.60
C ASP A 45 11.58 -2.60 -7.50
N MET A 46 11.20 -3.58 -8.31
CA MET A 46 12.12 -4.25 -9.24
C MET A 46 12.72 -3.28 -10.26
N ILE A 47 11.98 -2.25 -10.66
CA ILE A 47 12.47 -1.24 -11.60
C ILE A 47 13.62 -0.45 -10.96
N ALA A 48 13.45 0.02 -9.72
CA ALA A 48 14.50 0.70 -8.97
C ALA A 48 15.73 -0.19 -8.76
N HIS A 49 15.53 -1.49 -8.50
CA HIS A 49 16.63 -2.44 -8.39
C HIS A 49 17.43 -2.56 -9.70
N LEU A 50 16.75 -2.65 -10.85
CA LEU A 50 17.38 -2.80 -12.16
C LEU A 50 18.05 -1.51 -12.67
N LEU A 51 17.56 -0.34 -12.25
CA LEU A 51 18.23 0.94 -12.53
C LEU A 51 19.58 1.01 -11.81
N ASP A 52 19.65 0.57 -10.56
CA ASP A 52 20.90 0.52 -9.80
C ASP A 52 21.80 -0.66 -10.22
N ASN A 53 21.20 -1.79 -10.61
CA ASN A 53 21.88 -3.05 -10.94
C ASN A 53 21.41 -3.54 -12.32
N PRO A 54 21.84 -2.88 -13.41
CA PRO A 54 21.46 -3.28 -14.75
C PRO A 54 22.00 -4.68 -15.05
N ILE A 55 21.18 -5.49 -15.72
CA ILE A 55 21.57 -6.82 -16.18
C ILE A 55 22.67 -6.66 -17.23
N GLN A 56 23.83 -7.25 -16.95
CA GLN A 56 24.95 -7.29 -17.88
C GLN A 56 24.71 -8.39 -18.91
N VAL A 57 24.63 -8.01 -20.19
CA VAL A 57 24.51 -8.95 -21.31
C VAL A 57 25.75 -8.78 -22.18
N ASN A 58 26.49 -9.87 -22.40
CA ASN A 58 27.82 -9.86 -23.02
C ASN A 58 27.86 -9.20 -24.41
N GLU A 59 26.72 -9.15 -25.11
CA GLU A 59 26.60 -8.64 -26.48
C GLU A 59 25.61 -7.48 -26.59
N PHE A 60 25.29 -6.80 -25.48
CA PHE A 60 24.40 -5.64 -25.53
C PHE A 60 25.13 -4.44 -26.11
N ILE A 61 24.73 -4.06 -27.33
CA ILE A 61 25.18 -2.84 -27.99
C ILE A 61 24.00 -1.85 -27.95
N PRO A 62 24.08 -0.80 -27.11
CA PRO A 62 23.03 0.21 -27.07
C PRO A 62 22.93 0.92 -28.43
N ILE A 63 21.71 1.01 -28.94
CA ILE A 63 21.42 1.80 -30.15
C ILE A 63 21.70 3.27 -29.83
N LYS A 64 22.39 3.97 -30.73
CA LYS A 64 22.65 5.40 -30.57
C LYS A 64 21.37 6.18 -30.77
N ARG A 65 21.24 7.32 -30.09
CA ARG A 65 20.03 8.15 -30.16
C ARG A 65 19.65 8.54 -31.59
N ASP A 66 20.65 8.81 -32.43
CA ASP A 66 20.46 9.21 -33.82
C ASP A 66 19.92 8.06 -34.70
N GLU A 67 20.09 6.81 -34.27
CA GLU A 67 19.62 5.60 -34.99
C GLU A 67 18.17 5.23 -34.66
N ILE A 68 17.52 5.91 -33.69
CA ILE A 68 16.14 5.62 -33.23
C ILE A 68 15.08 6.42 -34.01
N TYR A 69 15.48 7.52 -34.66
CA TYR A 69 14.56 8.50 -35.26
C TYR A 69 14.59 8.55 -36.80
N GLU A 70 15.21 7.57 -37.45
CA GLU A 70 15.08 7.30 -38.90
C GLU A 70 13.92 6.34 -39.18
#